data_AF-A0A969AX80-F1
#
_entry.id   AF-A0A969AX80-F1
#
_cell.length_a   1.000
_cell.length_b   1.000
_cell.length_c   1.000
_cell.angle_alpha   90.00
_cell.angle_beta   90.00
_cell.angle_gamma   90.00
#
_symmetry.space_group_name_H-M   'P 1'
#
loop_
_entity.id
_entity.type
_entity.pdbx_description
1 polymer ?
#
loop_
_entity_poly.entity_id
_entity_poly.type
_entity_poly.pdbx_seq_one_letter_code
_entity_poly.pdbx_strand_id
1 'polypeptide(L)'
;MGNDEKQAYSSSELQEFEELINIKLEKARKELQSLKATLSKDDDSGTDATFAYAKVLEDGADTAEKESLSQLAARQQKFIANLENALIRIKNGTYGVCVDTGKLIPKERLRAVPHTMQSIEAKLNRN
;
A
#
# COMPACT_ATOMS: atom_id res chain seq x y z
N MET A 1 -24.36 -28.76 -16.61
CA MET A 1 -23.13 -28.02 -16.98
C MET A 1 -22.39 -27.72 -15.69
N GLY A 2 -21.26 -28.38 -15.44
CA GLY A 2 -20.46 -28.12 -14.24
C GLY A 2 -19.82 -26.74 -14.34
N ASN A 3 -20.22 -25.81 -13.49
CA ASN A 3 -19.39 -24.66 -13.22
C ASN A 3 -18.16 -25.22 -12.50
N ASP A 4 -17.07 -25.41 -13.23
CA ASP A 4 -15.74 -25.51 -12.65
C ASP A 4 -15.51 -24.24 -11.82
N GLU A 5 -15.92 -24.27 -10.55
CA GLU A 5 -15.57 -23.29 -9.54
C GLU A 5 -14.06 -23.33 -9.39
N LYS A 6 -13.35 -22.60 -10.27
CA LYS A 6 -11.91 -22.40 -10.14
C LYS A 6 -11.67 -21.73 -8.80
N GLN A 7 -11.25 -22.52 -7.83
CA GLN A 7 -10.92 -22.07 -6.48
C GLN A 7 -9.58 -21.33 -6.43
N ALA A 8 -8.76 -21.43 -7.49
CA ALA A 8 -7.45 -20.79 -7.58
C ALA A 8 -7.09 -20.40 -9.02
N TYR A 9 -6.18 -19.43 -9.14
CA TYR A 9 -5.56 -19.05 -10.41
C TYR A 9 -4.50 -20.06 -10.85
N SER A 10 -4.30 -20.19 -12.17
CA SER A 10 -3.23 -21.06 -12.68
C SER A 10 -1.86 -20.42 -12.49
N SER A 11 -0.80 -21.24 -12.49
CA SER A 11 0.58 -20.76 -12.30
C SER A 11 1.00 -19.69 -13.31
N SER A 12 0.50 -19.77 -14.54
CA SER A 12 0.74 -18.76 -15.59
C SER A 12 0.17 -17.40 -15.20
N GLU A 13 -1.05 -17.36 -14.68
CA GLU A 13 -1.70 -16.11 -14.27
C GLU A 13 -1.07 -15.55 -13.00
N LEU A 14 -0.71 -16.43 -12.08
CA LEU A 14 -0.01 -16.07 -10.85
C LEU A 14 1.32 -15.38 -11.14
N GLN A 15 2.05 -15.83 -12.17
CA GLN A 15 3.31 -15.23 -12.60
C GLN A 15 3.10 -13.81 -13.17
N GLU A 16 2.04 -13.58 -13.95
CA GLU A 16 1.67 -12.23 -14.42
C GLU A 16 1.41 -11.27 -13.23
N PHE A 17 0.69 -11.76 -12.21
CA PHE A 17 0.42 -10.97 -11.01
C PHE A 17 1.67 -10.73 -10.17
N GLU A 18 2.57 -11.72 -10.08
CA GLU A 18 3.84 -11.60 -9.37
C GLU A 18 4.69 -10.45 -9.94
N GLU A 19 4.84 -10.41 -11.25
CA GLU A 19 5.62 -9.39 -11.94
C GLU A 19 5.00 -7.99 -11.72
N LEU A 20 3.68 -7.88 -11.84
CA LEU A 20 2.94 -6.64 -11.60
C LEU A 20 3.06 -6.15 -10.15
N ILE A 21 3.07 -7.08 -9.18
CA ILE A 21 3.26 -6.75 -7.76
C ILE A 21 4.69 -6.28 -7.49
N ASN A 22 5.71 -6.93 -8.07
CA ASN A 22 7.11 -6.52 -7.92
C ASN A 22 7.33 -5.09 -8.42
N ILE A 23 6.81 -4.76 -9.61
CA ILE A 23 6.89 -3.39 -10.17
C ILE A 23 6.26 -2.37 -9.21
N LYS A 24 5.07 -2.67 -8.67
CA LYS A 24 4.40 -1.78 -7.71
C LYS A 24 5.15 -1.69 -6.39
N LEU A 25 5.78 -2.76 -5.93
CA LEU A 25 6.53 -2.82 -4.69
C LEU A 25 7.80 -1.97 -4.78
N GLU A 26 8.53 -2.02 -5.89
CA GLU A 26 9.67 -1.13 -6.13
C GLU A 26 9.25 0.35 -6.13
N LYS A 27 8.18 0.68 -6.88
CA LYS A 27 7.64 2.05 -6.89
C LYS A 27 7.24 2.51 -5.50
N ALA A 28 6.56 1.65 -4.74
CA ALA A 28 6.08 1.98 -3.42
C ALA A 28 7.22 2.20 -2.41
N ARG A 29 8.28 1.39 -2.50
CA ARG A 29 9.50 1.56 -1.69
C ARG A 29 10.22 2.86 -2.02
N LYS A 30 10.28 3.23 -3.30
CA LYS A 30 10.87 4.51 -3.74
C LYS A 30 10.08 5.70 -3.18
N GLU A 31 8.75 5.68 -3.27
CA GLU A 31 7.87 6.71 -2.67
C GLU A 31 8.06 6.80 -1.15
N LEU A 32 8.12 5.66 -0.45
CA LEU A 32 8.38 5.64 0.98
C LEU A 32 9.73 6.32 1.31
N GLN A 33 10.78 5.99 0.56
CA GLN A 33 12.10 6.57 0.76
C GLN A 33 12.09 8.08 0.54
N SER A 34 11.38 8.57 -0.49
CA SER A 34 11.19 10.00 -0.72
C SER A 34 10.45 10.68 0.44
N LEU A 35 9.33 10.09 0.90
CA LEU A 35 8.57 10.62 2.05
C LEU A 35 9.43 10.69 3.32
N LYS A 36 10.20 9.63 3.60
CA LYS A 36 11.13 9.60 4.74
C LYS A 36 12.24 10.65 4.59
N ALA A 37 12.80 10.82 3.40
CA ALA A 37 13.84 11.82 3.15
C ALA A 37 13.32 13.24 3.37
N THR A 38 12.07 13.54 2.98
CA THR A 38 11.43 14.82 3.27
C THR A 38 11.27 15.02 4.78
N LEU A 39 10.77 14.00 5.49
CA LEU A 39 10.59 14.07 6.94
C LEU A 39 11.92 14.25 7.71
N SER A 40 13.01 13.61 7.26
CA SER A 40 14.32 13.70 7.89
C SER A 40 15.10 14.98 7.56
N LYS A 41 14.89 15.60 6.39
CA LYS A 41 15.57 16.85 6.01
C LYS A 41 15.10 18.05 6.82
N ASP A 42 13.85 18.03 7.26
CA ASP A 42 13.24 19.13 8.01
C ASP A 42 13.74 19.21 9.47
N ASP A 43 14.35 18.14 9.98
CA ASP A 43 14.96 18.09 11.32
C ASP A 43 16.34 18.79 11.36
N ASP A 44 16.98 18.99 10.19
CA ASP A 44 18.33 19.57 10.04
C ASP A 44 18.30 21.08 9.76
N SER A 45 17.14 21.74 9.83
CA SER A 45 17.02 23.19 9.65
C SER A 45 17.62 23.93 10.85
N GLY A 46 18.92 24.21 10.72
CA GLY A 46 19.79 24.84 11.70
C GLY A 46 19.24 26.16 12.27
N THR A 47 19.43 26.27 13.58
CA THR A 47 19.25 27.45 14.42
C THR A 47 19.96 28.70 13.87
N ASP A 48 19.18 29.68 13.40
CA ASP A 48 19.62 31.09 13.37
C ASP A 48 18.69 31.93 14.27
N ALA A 49 19.28 32.57 15.28
CA ALA A 49 18.65 33.01 16.52
C ALA A 49 17.82 34.31 16.42
N THR A 50 17.43 34.74 15.22
CA THR A 50 16.84 36.08 15.01
C THR A 50 15.32 36.09 14.72
N PHE A 51 14.66 34.93 14.61
CA PHE A 51 13.26 34.81 14.13
C PHE A 51 12.23 34.27 15.15
N ALA A 52 12.49 34.40 16.45
CA ALA A 52 11.70 33.75 17.50
C ALA A 52 10.18 34.06 17.52
N TYR A 53 9.72 35.18 16.94
CA TYR A 53 8.29 35.55 16.90
C TYR A 53 7.56 35.12 15.61
N ALA A 54 8.28 34.96 14.49
CA ALA A 54 7.74 34.41 13.24
C ALA A 54 7.65 32.87 13.30
N LYS A 55 8.64 32.25 13.95
CA LYS A 55 8.76 30.79 14.09
C LYS A 55 7.57 30.15 14.83
N VAL A 56 6.93 30.84 15.79
CA VAL A 56 5.80 30.28 16.55
C VAL A 56 4.52 30.15 15.71
N LEU A 57 4.32 30.99 14.69
CA LEU A 57 3.19 30.86 13.77
C LEU A 57 3.46 29.84 12.65
N GLU A 58 4.72 29.71 12.22
CA GLU A 58 5.17 28.77 11.18
C GLU A 58 5.20 27.32 11.72
N ASP A 59 5.66 27.12 12.96
CA ASP A 59 5.77 25.81 13.63
C ASP A 59 4.44 25.04 13.72
N GLY A 60 3.31 25.74 13.77
CA GLY A 60 1.98 25.12 13.73
C GLY A 60 1.61 24.53 12.37
N ALA A 61 2.03 25.16 11.27
CA ALA A 61 1.83 24.66 9.91
C ALA A 61 2.82 23.53 9.58
N ASP A 62 4.08 23.68 10.00
CA ASP A 62 5.13 22.66 9.81
C ASP A 62 4.81 21.36 10.56
N THR A 63 4.28 21.47 11.78
CA THR A 63 3.86 20.30 12.57
C THR A 63 2.72 19.55 11.88
N ALA A 64 1.70 20.26 11.38
CA ALA A 64 0.59 19.64 10.66
C ALA A 64 1.04 18.95 9.36
N GLU A 65 1.98 19.54 8.63
CA GLU A 65 2.56 18.94 7.43
C GLU A 65 3.36 17.67 7.76
N LYS A 66 4.21 17.70 8.80
CA LYS A 66 4.95 16.53 9.30
C LYS A 66 4.04 15.40 9.74
N GLU A 67 2.97 15.69 10.45
CA GLU A 67 1.99 14.68 10.85
C GLU A 67 1.30 14.05 9.63
N SER A 68 0.90 14.87 8.65
CA SER A 68 0.32 14.39 7.39
C SER A 68 1.29 13.48 6.63
N LEU A 69 2.54 13.90 6.46
CA LEU A 69 3.60 13.13 5.81
C LEU A 69 3.88 11.82 6.56
N SER A 70 3.92 11.85 7.89
CA SER A 70 4.10 10.67 8.74
C SER A 70 2.96 9.68 8.57
N GLN A 71 1.70 10.16 8.52
CA GLN A 71 0.54 9.32 8.24
C GLN A 71 0.60 8.71 6.83
N LEU A 72 1.00 9.49 5.83
CA LEU A 72 1.18 9.01 4.46
C LEU A 72 2.27 7.93 4.39
N ALA A 73 3.41 8.14 5.04
CA ALA A 73 4.47 7.15 5.13
C ALA A 73 4.00 5.86 5.82
N ALA A 74 3.25 5.96 6.92
CA ALA A 74 2.68 4.80 7.61
C ALA A 74 1.71 4.01 6.72
N ARG A 75 0.86 4.70 5.93
CA ARG A 75 -0.01 4.06 4.94
C ARG A 75 0.80 3.37 3.85
N GLN A 76 1.86 3.98 3.37
CA GLN A 76 2.75 3.41 2.36
C GLN A 76 3.47 2.16 2.88
N GLN A 77 3.94 2.16 4.14
CA GLN A 77 4.52 0.96 4.76
C GLN A 77 3.53 -0.20 4.82
N LYS A 78 2.28 0.08 5.22
CA LYS A 78 1.20 -0.93 5.21
C LYS A 78 0.95 -1.45 3.79
N PHE A 79 0.98 -0.58 2.79
CA PHE A 79 0.81 -0.97 1.39
C PHE A 79 1.94 -1.90 0.92
N ILE A 80 3.21 -1.60 1.25
CA ILE A 80 4.35 -2.47 0.95
C ILE A 80 4.19 -3.84 1.61
N ALA A 81 3.86 -3.87 2.91
CA ALA A 81 3.62 -5.12 3.63
C ALA A 81 2.47 -5.94 3.00
N ASN A 82 1.42 -5.28 2.51
CA ASN A 82 0.33 -5.96 1.81
C ASN A 82 0.76 -6.56 0.47
N LEU A 83 1.63 -5.88 -0.28
CA LEU A 83 2.21 -6.40 -1.52
C LEU A 83 3.12 -7.60 -1.26
N GLU A 84 3.95 -7.56 -0.21
CA GLU A 84 4.79 -8.69 0.20
C GLU A 84 3.95 -9.90 0.61
N ASN A 85 2.86 -9.68 1.36
CA ASN A 85 1.91 -10.74 1.68
C ASN A 85 1.20 -11.30 0.45
N ALA A 86 0.91 -10.47 -0.56
CA ALA A 86 0.35 -10.93 -1.82
C ALA A 86 1.32 -11.86 -2.58
N LEU A 87 2.62 -11.55 -2.60
CA LEU A 87 3.65 -12.44 -3.16
C LEU A 87 3.72 -13.80 -2.44
N ILE A 88 3.61 -13.81 -1.12
CA ILE A 88 3.57 -15.07 -0.34
C ILE A 88 2.35 -15.90 -0.73
N ARG A 89 1.19 -15.27 -0.92
CA ARG A 89 -0.04 -15.96 -1.35
C ARG A 89 0.06 -16.51 -2.77
N ILE A 90 0.76 -15.80 -3.66
CA ILE A 90 1.05 -16.26 -5.01
C ILE A 90 1.89 -17.54 -4.95
N LYS A 91 2.96 -17.54 -4.15
CA LYS A 91 3.80 -18.74 -3.94
C LYS A 91 3.02 -19.91 -3.34
N ASN A 92 2.09 -19.62 -2.45
CA ASN A 92 1.22 -20.63 -1.84
C ASN A 92 0.03 -21.06 -2.73
N GLY A 93 -0.18 -20.42 -3.90
CA GLY A 93 -1.31 -20.70 -4.78
C GLY A 93 -2.69 -20.27 -4.24
N THR A 94 -2.72 -19.45 -3.19
CA THR A 94 -3.96 -18.96 -2.53
C THR A 94 -4.30 -17.52 -2.92
N TYR A 95 -3.52 -16.93 -3.84
CA TYR A 95 -3.75 -15.58 -4.32
C TYR A 95 -5.08 -15.48 -5.07
N GLY A 96 -5.79 -14.38 -4.84
CA GLY A 96 -7.07 -14.14 -5.48
C GLY A 96 -8.26 -14.88 -4.87
N VAL A 97 -8.10 -15.51 -3.71
CA VAL A 97 -9.21 -16.03 -2.90
C VAL A 97 -9.60 -14.99 -1.85
N CYS A 98 -10.89 -14.64 -1.79
CA CYS A 98 -11.42 -13.72 -0.79
C CYS A 98 -11.31 -14.33 0.60
N VAL A 99 -10.72 -13.59 1.55
CA VAL A 99 -10.55 -14.06 2.93
C VAL A 99 -11.90 -14.21 3.65
N ASP A 100 -12.87 -13.35 3.35
CA ASP A 100 -14.17 -13.35 4.03
C ASP A 100 -15.14 -14.38 3.46
N THR A 101 -15.15 -14.55 2.14
CA THR A 101 -16.16 -15.37 1.45
C THR A 101 -15.61 -16.67 0.87
N GLY A 102 -14.29 -16.85 0.82
CA GLY A 102 -13.65 -17.99 0.17
C GLY A 102 -13.82 -18.05 -1.35
N LYS A 103 -14.47 -17.04 -1.96
CA LYS A 103 -14.74 -16.98 -3.41
C LYS A 103 -13.55 -16.40 -4.17
N LEU A 104 -13.39 -16.81 -5.43
CA LEU A 104 -12.39 -16.24 -6.33
C LEU A 104 -12.71 -14.76 -6.63
N ILE A 105 -11.74 -13.87 -6.41
CA ILE A 105 -11.81 -12.44 -6.73
C ILE A 105 -11.55 -12.29 -8.23
N PRO A 106 -12.38 -11.55 -9.00
CA PRO A 106 -12.20 -11.41 -10.45
C PRO A 106 -10.86 -10.77 -10.84
N LYS A 107 -10.28 -11.24 -11.95
CA LYS A 107 -8.96 -10.80 -12.47
C LYS A 107 -8.86 -9.31 -12.67
N GLU A 108 -9.90 -8.67 -13.23
CA GLU A 108 -9.95 -7.22 -13.44
C GLU A 108 -9.74 -6.43 -12.15
N ARG A 109 -10.27 -6.93 -11.03
CA ARG A 109 -10.10 -6.30 -9.72
C ARG A 109 -8.68 -6.47 -9.20
N LEU A 110 -8.10 -7.65 -9.35
CA LEU A 110 -6.71 -7.91 -8.95
C LEU A 110 -5.72 -7.12 -9.80
N ARG A 111 -6.02 -6.86 -11.08
CA ARG A 111 -5.24 -5.96 -11.93
C ARG A 111 -5.27 -4.51 -11.43
N ALA A 112 -6.46 -4.01 -11.06
CA ALA A 112 -6.61 -2.67 -10.49
C ALA A 112 -5.92 -2.55 -9.13
N VAL A 113 -6.20 -3.49 -8.22
CA VAL A 113 -5.79 -3.45 -6.80
C VAL A 113 -5.19 -4.81 -6.41
N PRO A 114 -3.92 -5.10 -6.72
CA PRO A 114 -3.32 -6.43 -6.54
C PRO A 114 -3.05 -6.80 -5.08
N HIS A 115 -3.11 -5.83 -4.17
CA HIS A 115 -3.01 -6.06 -2.73
C HIS A 115 -4.38 -6.31 -2.07
N THR A 116 -5.49 -6.24 -2.82
CA THR A 116 -6.83 -6.42 -2.23
C THR A 116 -7.04 -7.86 -1.80
N MET A 117 -7.30 -8.07 -0.51
CA MET A 117 -7.61 -9.38 0.06
C MET A 117 -9.11 -9.68 0.09
N GLN A 118 -9.95 -8.68 -0.18
CA GLN A 118 -11.40 -8.73 -0.02
C GLN A 118 -12.12 -8.52 -1.35
N SER A 119 -13.23 -9.23 -1.57
CA SER A 119 -14.16 -9.04 -2.69
C SER A 119 -14.90 -7.68 -2.63
N ILE A 120 -15.55 -7.25 -3.73
CA ILE A 120 -16.29 -5.97 -3.77
C ILE A 120 -17.42 -6.03 -2.75
N GLU A 121 -18.13 -7.17 -2.69
CA GLU A 121 -19.17 -7.46 -1.70
C GLU A 121 -18.67 -7.27 -0.25
N ALA A 122 -17.50 -7.81 0.08
CA ALA A 122 -16.93 -7.69 1.43
C ALA A 122 -16.51 -6.25 1.78
N LYS A 123 -16.08 -5.46 0.78
CA LYS A 123 -15.74 -4.04 0.97
C LYS A 123 -16.99 -3.15 1.08
N LEU A 124 -18.07 -3.49 0.37
CA LEU A 124 -19.33 -2.74 0.41
C LEU A 124 -20.07 -2.92 1.73
N ASN A 125 -19.93 -4.08 2.37
CA ASN A 125 -20.63 -4.45 3.61
C ASN A 125 -19.97 -3.90 4.90
N ARG A 126 -18.96 -3.02 4.78
CA ARG A 126 -18.25 -2.37 5.89
C ARG A 126 -18.51 -0.87 6.00
N ASN A 127 -19.43 -0.34 5.18
CA ASN A 127 -19.81 1.08 5.17
C ASN A 127 -21.14 1.29 5.90
#